data_AF-A0A8T4N9T3-F1
#
_entry.id   AF-A0A8T4N9T3-F1
#
_cell.length_a   1.000
_cell.length_b   1.000
_cell.length_c   1.000
_cell.angle_alpha   90.00
_cell.angle_beta   90.00
_cell.angle_gamma   90.00
#
_symmetry.space_group_name_H-M   'P 1'
#
loop_
_entity.id
_entity.type
_entity.pdbx_description
1 polymer ?
#
loop_
_entity_poly.entity_id
_entity_poly.type
_entity_poly.pdbx_seq_one_letter_code
_entity_poly.pdbx_strand_id
1 'polypeptide(L)'
;MLKIKTQKNKKAQLKIQQMAFMLIAVTLFFALAGLFALGIGLSSLKRSATTLAENDAMLLITKLANSPEFSCGQAFEGESNCIDFDKILALKNHINDYRGFWKVTEISLRILYPKHEGADIECNQGNVNICNIIYIYSRNVDAKEGEKSNFVALCRKENFEGQVYDKCEIAKLIVSYENIEQRE
;
A
#
# COMPACT_ATOMS: atom_id res chain seq x y z
N MET A 1 -85.32 -12.97 13.44
CA MET A 1 -83.90 -12.96 13.01
C MET A 1 -83.76 -12.16 11.73
N LEU A 2 -83.32 -10.90 11.82
CA LEU A 2 -83.07 -10.04 10.65
C LEU A 2 -81.62 -10.26 10.19
N LYS A 3 -81.44 -10.94 9.05
CA LYS A 3 -80.13 -11.04 8.36
C LYS A 3 -79.89 -9.76 7.58
N ILE A 4 -79.08 -8.86 8.12
CA ILE A 4 -78.57 -7.68 7.39
C ILE A 4 -77.49 -8.17 6.41
N LYS A 5 -77.79 -8.18 5.11
CA LYS A 5 -76.81 -8.43 4.05
C LYS A 5 -76.10 -7.11 3.71
N THR A 6 -74.90 -6.92 4.25
CA THR A 6 -74.02 -5.80 3.88
C THR A 6 -73.50 -6.02 2.46
N GLN A 7 -74.03 -5.31 1.47
CA GLN A 7 -73.45 -5.32 0.12
C GLN A 7 -72.10 -4.59 0.14
N LYS A 8 -70.99 -5.35 0.14
CA LYS A 8 -69.64 -4.81 -0.09
C LYS A 8 -69.57 -4.21 -1.49
N ASN A 9 -69.44 -2.89 -1.55
CA ASN A 9 -69.39 -2.13 -2.79
C ASN A 9 -68.02 -2.33 -3.48
N LYS A 10 -67.91 -3.36 -4.34
CA LYS A 10 -66.64 -3.83 -4.93
C LYS A 10 -65.91 -2.79 -5.79
N LYS A 11 -66.63 -1.81 -6.35
CA LYS A 11 -66.05 -0.72 -7.16
C LYS A 11 -65.19 0.24 -6.35
N ALA A 12 -65.55 0.49 -5.08
CA ALA A 12 -64.78 1.36 -4.19
C ALA A 12 -63.46 0.70 -3.75
N GLN A 13 -63.46 -0.62 -3.52
CA GLN A 13 -62.25 -1.36 -3.15
C GLN A 13 -61.20 -1.41 -4.28
N LEU A 14 -61.63 -1.54 -5.55
CA LEU A 14 -60.71 -1.51 -6.69
C LEU A 14 -59.95 -0.19 -6.80
N LYS A 15 -60.61 0.94 -6.52
CA LYS A 15 -60.01 2.27 -6.58
C LYS A 15 -58.99 2.50 -5.46
N ILE A 16 -59.25 1.97 -4.27
CA ILE A 16 -58.30 2.01 -3.14
C ILE A 16 -57.05 1.17 -3.46
N GLN A 17 -57.23 0.00 -4.07
CA GLN A 17 -56.12 -0.89 -4.41
C GLN A 17 -55.22 -0.30 -5.52
N GLN A 18 -55.80 0.42 -6.49
CA GLN A 18 -55.04 1.13 -7.53
C GLN A 18 -54.18 2.27 -6.98
N MET A 19 -54.70 3.04 -6.02
CA MET A 19 -53.93 4.12 -5.39
C MET A 19 -52.81 3.57 -4.49
N ALA A 20 -53.05 2.45 -3.80
CA ALA A 20 -52.02 1.78 -3.01
C ALA A 20 -50.89 1.22 -3.88
N PHE A 21 -51.21 0.65 -5.06
CA PHE A 21 -50.21 0.13 -5.98
C PHE A 21 -49.32 1.25 -6.55
N MET A 22 -49.91 2.42 -6.83
CA MET A 22 -49.16 3.60 -7.26
C MET A 22 -48.19 4.08 -6.17
N LEU A 23 -48.62 4.13 -4.91
CA LEU A 23 -47.76 4.53 -3.79
C LEU A 23 -46.60 3.54 -3.58
N ILE A 24 -46.87 2.24 -3.62
CA ILE A 24 -45.84 1.20 -3.48
C ILE A 24 -44.79 1.32 -4.60
N ALA A 25 -45.23 1.50 -5.84
CA ALA A 25 -44.32 1.67 -6.99
C ALA A 25 -43.41 2.89 -6.83
N VAL A 26 -43.95 4.02 -6.37
CA VAL A 26 -43.19 5.25 -6.11
C VAL A 26 -42.17 5.04 -4.97
N THR A 27 -42.57 4.41 -3.87
CA THR A 27 -41.64 4.12 -2.76
C THR A 27 -40.52 3.16 -3.16
N LEU A 28 -40.81 2.14 -3.97
CA LEU A 28 -39.79 1.22 -4.49
C LEU A 28 -38.82 1.92 -5.43
N PHE A 29 -39.32 2.82 -6.27
CA PHE A 29 -38.49 3.63 -7.16
C PHE A 29 -37.49 4.48 -6.37
N PHE A 30 -37.96 5.18 -5.34
CA PHE A 30 -37.08 5.99 -4.49
C PHE A 30 -36.13 5.14 -3.64
N ALA A 31 -36.55 3.96 -3.17
CA ALA A 31 -35.68 3.04 -2.45
C ALA A 31 -34.52 2.55 -3.35
N LEU A 32 -34.82 2.16 -4.59
CA LEU A 32 -33.81 1.74 -5.57
C LEU A 32 -32.86 2.89 -5.96
N ALA A 33 -33.40 4.08 -6.21
CA ALA A 33 -32.60 5.27 -6.49
C ALA A 33 -31.69 5.63 -5.30
N GLY A 34 -32.20 5.52 -4.07
CA GLY A 34 -31.42 5.73 -2.85
C GLY A 34 -30.28 4.72 -2.69
N LEU A 35 -30.55 3.43 -2.89
CA LEU A 35 -29.51 2.38 -2.87
C LEU A 35 -28.44 2.62 -3.94
N PHE A 36 -28.84 3.06 -5.14
CA PHE A 36 -27.93 3.39 -6.22
C PHE A 36 -27.01 4.58 -5.87
N ALA A 37 -27.58 5.66 -5.32
CA ALA A 37 -26.81 6.83 -4.88
C ALA A 37 -25.83 6.49 -3.74
N LEU A 38 -26.26 5.68 -2.76
CA LEU A 38 -25.40 5.17 -1.69
C LEU A 38 -24.25 4.31 -2.24
N GLY A 39 -24.52 3.46 -3.23
CA GLY A 39 -23.50 2.64 -3.89
C GLY A 39 -22.39 3.46 -4.55
N ILE A 40 -22.74 4.58 -5.19
CA ILE A 40 -21.76 5.50 -5.78
C ILE A 40 -20.90 6.16 -4.68
N GLY A 41 -21.51 6.62 -3.59
CA GLY A 41 -20.79 7.22 -2.46
C GLY A 41 -19.83 6.24 -1.76
N LEU A 42 -20.29 5.02 -1.49
CA LEU A 42 -19.48 3.96 -0.88
C LEU A 42 -18.30 3.53 -1.77
N SER A 43 -18.50 3.50 -3.10
CA SER A 43 -17.42 3.21 -4.05
C SER A 43 -16.33 4.29 -4.04
N SER A 44 -16.71 5.56 -3.85
CA SER A 44 -15.77 6.67 -3.69
C SER A 44 -14.99 6.60 -2.37
N LEU A 45 -15.66 6.22 -1.27
CA LEU A 45 -15.02 6.02 0.03
C LEU A 45 -14.00 4.87 -0.03
N LYS A 46 -14.37 3.75 -0.67
CA LYS A 46 -13.45 2.62 -0.87
C LYS A 46 -12.21 3.04 -1.66
N ARG A 47 -12.38 3.81 -2.74
CA ARG A 47 -11.27 4.36 -3.53
C ARG A 47 -10.40 5.32 -2.69
N SER A 48 -11.03 6.17 -1.89
CA SER A 48 -10.31 7.13 -1.04
C SER A 48 -9.48 6.43 0.03
N ALA A 49 -10.01 5.37 0.65
CA ALA A 49 -9.28 4.55 1.61
C ALA A 49 -8.09 3.80 0.97
N THR A 50 -8.27 3.25 -0.24
CA THR A 50 -7.16 2.60 -0.97
C THR A 50 -6.07 3.60 -1.37
N THR A 51 -6.46 4.77 -1.87
CA THR A 51 -5.50 5.83 -2.25
C THR A 51 -4.78 6.40 -1.02
N LEU A 52 -5.46 6.53 0.12
CA LEU A 52 -4.83 6.95 1.37
C LEU A 52 -3.78 5.91 1.83
N ALA A 53 -4.12 4.62 1.79
CA ALA A 53 -3.20 3.54 2.14
C ALA A 53 -2.00 3.41 1.18
N GLU A 54 -2.13 3.84 -0.08
CA GLU A 54 -1.03 3.95 -1.04
C GLU A 54 -0.15 5.16 -0.75
N ASN A 55 -0.75 6.31 -0.46
CA ASN A 55 -0.02 7.55 -0.13
C ASN A 55 0.77 7.43 1.18
N ASP A 56 0.19 6.83 2.22
CA ASP A 56 0.87 6.62 3.50
C ASP A 56 2.09 5.69 3.35
N ALA A 57 1.96 4.67 2.50
CA ALA A 57 3.06 3.79 2.16
C ALA A 57 4.18 4.52 1.41
N MET A 58 3.83 5.37 0.45
CA MET A 58 4.78 6.21 -0.25
C MET A 58 5.48 7.18 0.71
N LEU A 59 4.74 7.80 1.64
CA LEU A 59 5.29 8.69 2.65
C LEU A 59 6.27 7.99 3.60
N LEU A 60 5.97 6.78 4.06
CA LEU A 60 6.87 6.00 4.90
C LEU A 60 8.17 5.66 4.17
N ILE A 61 8.07 5.19 2.93
CA ILE A 61 9.23 4.83 2.13
C ILE A 61 10.05 6.06 1.77
N THR A 62 9.42 7.17 1.42
CA THR A 62 10.09 8.46 1.18
C THR A 62 10.76 8.98 2.47
N LYS A 63 10.14 8.83 3.64
CA LYS A 63 10.78 9.19 4.92
C LYS A 63 12.02 8.33 5.21
N LEU A 64 11.95 7.03 4.92
CA LEU A 64 13.10 6.13 5.06
C LEU A 64 14.20 6.49 4.06
N ALA A 65 13.87 6.64 2.77
CA ALA A 65 14.85 6.98 1.74
C ALA A 65 15.55 8.32 2.00
N ASN A 66 14.85 9.28 2.60
CA ASN A 66 15.42 10.59 2.96
C ASN A 66 15.99 10.67 4.38
N SER A 67 16.05 9.55 5.11
CA SER A 67 16.69 9.52 6.43
C SER A 67 18.23 9.59 6.29
N PRO A 68 18.97 10.16 7.25
CA PRO A 68 20.43 10.22 7.21
C PRO A 68 21.13 8.86 6.98
N GLU A 69 20.50 7.79 7.45
CA GLU A 69 20.98 6.41 7.44
C GLU A 69 20.85 5.75 6.06
N PHE A 70 19.93 6.23 5.24
CA PHE A 70 19.67 5.69 3.90
C PHE A 70 20.04 6.68 2.81
N SER A 71 19.86 7.99 3.02
CA SER A 71 19.92 8.97 1.94
C SER A 71 21.34 9.19 1.42
N CYS A 72 21.40 9.51 0.13
CA CYS A 72 22.60 9.99 -0.57
C CYS A 72 23.14 11.34 -0.06
N GLY A 73 22.34 12.11 0.70
CA GLY A 73 22.72 13.45 1.13
C GLY A 73 23.06 14.37 -0.05
N GLN A 74 24.15 15.14 0.07
CA GLN A 74 24.72 15.94 -1.02
C GLN A 74 25.80 15.19 -1.82
N ALA A 75 26.04 13.90 -1.52
CA ALA A 75 27.15 13.16 -2.10
C ALA A 75 26.91 12.75 -3.56
N PHE A 76 25.67 12.85 -4.03
CA PHE A 76 25.21 12.48 -5.37
C PHE A 76 24.32 13.61 -5.92
N GLU A 77 24.53 14.02 -7.18
CA GLU A 77 23.76 15.12 -7.78
C GLU A 77 22.37 14.66 -8.25
N GLY A 78 21.31 15.31 -7.77
CA GLY A 78 20.06 15.44 -8.52
C GLY A 78 18.95 14.39 -8.32
N GLU A 79 19.07 13.42 -7.41
CA GLU A 79 18.05 12.37 -7.28
C GLU A 79 17.22 12.45 -5.98
N SER A 80 15.90 12.67 -6.14
CA SER A 80 14.93 12.49 -5.06
C SER A 80 14.70 11.00 -4.78
N ASN A 81 14.65 10.59 -3.51
CA ASN A 81 14.57 9.16 -3.09
C ASN A 81 15.82 8.33 -3.47
N CYS A 82 16.99 8.96 -3.40
CA CYS A 82 18.28 8.32 -3.55
C CYS A 82 18.74 7.67 -2.24
N ILE A 83 19.25 6.45 -2.35
CA ILE A 83 19.74 5.63 -1.26
C ILE A 83 21.22 5.29 -1.47
N ASP A 84 22.03 5.53 -0.45
CA ASP A 84 23.45 5.20 -0.44
C ASP A 84 23.67 3.73 -0.08
N PHE A 85 24.20 2.96 -1.02
CA PHE A 85 24.46 1.54 -0.87
C PHE A 85 25.43 1.23 0.27
N ASP A 86 26.51 2.01 0.40
CA ASP A 86 27.57 1.75 1.37
C ASP A 86 27.06 2.04 2.79
N LYS A 87 26.22 3.08 2.95
CA LYS A 87 25.52 3.34 4.23
C LYS A 87 24.58 2.23 4.61
N ILE A 88 23.78 1.70 3.68
CA ILE A 88 22.89 0.58 3.97
C ILE A 88 23.66 -0.66 4.38
N LEU A 89 24.75 -0.96 3.67
CA LEU A 89 25.55 -2.13 3.99
C LEU A 89 26.23 -2.00 5.36
N ALA A 90 26.67 -0.79 5.72
CA ALA A 90 27.14 -0.50 7.06
C ALA A 90 26.01 -0.60 8.10
N LEU A 91 24.82 -0.08 7.79
CA LEU A 91 23.65 -0.14 8.66
C LEU A 91 23.22 -1.58 8.93
N LYS A 92 23.26 -2.46 7.93
CA LYS A 92 22.97 -3.90 8.08
C LYS A 92 23.81 -4.53 9.21
N ASN A 93 25.08 -4.17 9.29
CA ASN A 93 25.98 -4.68 10.34
C ASN A 93 25.65 -4.13 11.74
N HIS A 94 25.05 -2.94 11.81
CA HIS A 94 24.65 -2.27 13.05
C HIS A 94 23.15 -2.32 13.33
N ILE A 95 22.39 -3.13 12.59
CA ILE A 95 20.93 -3.09 12.67
C ILE A 95 20.38 -3.47 14.05
N ASN A 96 21.17 -4.24 14.82
CA ASN A 96 20.84 -4.60 16.19
C ASN A 96 20.74 -3.37 17.12
N ASP A 97 21.48 -2.30 16.82
CA ASP A 97 21.47 -1.05 17.60
C ASP A 97 20.16 -0.27 17.39
N TYR A 98 19.45 -0.57 16.29
CA TYR A 98 18.18 0.06 15.91
C TYR A 98 16.96 -0.82 16.21
N ARG A 99 17.11 -1.85 17.05
CA ARG A 99 15.99 -2.74 17.43
C ARG A 99 14.84 -1.93 18.03
N GLY A 100 13.69 -1.97 17.37
CA GLY A 100 12.47 -1.28 17.81
C GLY A 100 12.39 0.20 17.43
N PHE A 101 13.39 0.75 16.75
CA PHE A 101 13.33 2.11 16.21
C PHE A 101 12.28 2.22 15.11
N TRP A 102 12.32 1.30 14.14
CA TRP A 102 11.29 1.18 13.12
C TRP A 102 10.21 0.20 13.56
N LYS A 103 8.95 0.66 13.62
CA LYS A 103 7.77 -0.16 13.92
C LYS A 103 7.33 -1.00 12.69
N VAL A 104 8.28 -1.69 12.08
CA VAL A 104 8.10 -2.50 10.87
C VAL A 104 8.58 -3.92 11.15
N THR A 105 8.12 -4.90 10.37
CA THR A 105 8.53 -6.30 10.48
C THR A 105 9.74 -6.57 9.60
N GLU A 106 9.82 -5.95 8.43
CA GLU A 106 10.95 -6.11 7.51
C GLU A 106 11.25 -4.81 6.76
N ILE A 107 12.52 -4.54 6.51
CA ILE A 107 13.00 -3.58 5.52
C ILE A 107 13.99 -4.32 4.62
N SER A 108 13.67 -4.41 3.34
CA SER A 108 14.52 -5.04 2.34
C SER A 108 14.58 -4.21 1.06
N LEU A 109 15.67 -4.37 0.33
CA LEU A 109 15.97 -3.61 -0.88
C LEU A 109 16.30 -4.59 -2.00
N ARG A 110 15.60 -4.49 -3.13
CA ARG A 110 15.79 -5.38 -4.28
C ARG A 110 16.26 -4.61 -5.49
N ILE A 111 17.44 -4.92 -5.99
CA ILE A 111 17.99 -4.34 -7.22
C ILE A 111 17.19 -4.92 -8.39
N LEU A 112 16.69 -4.04 -9.25
CA LEU A 112 15.88 -4.41 -10.41
C LEU A 112 16.68 -4.26 -11.71
N TYR A 113 17.60 -3.29 -11.75
CA TYR A 113 18.43 -3.03 -12.92
C TYR A 113 19.78 -2.44 -12.51
N PRO A 114 20.91 -2.94 -13.08
CA PRO A 114 21.00 -4.03 -14.06
C PRO A 114 20.62 -5.39 -13.46
N LYS A 115 20.01 -6.27 -14.26
CA LYS A 115 19.69 -7.63 -13.78
C LYS A 115 20.96 -8.47 -13.78
N HIS A 116 21.44 -8.86 -12.60
CA HIS A 116 22.50 -9.85 -12.50
C HIS A 116 21.93 -11.24 -12.81
N GLU A 117 22.63 -12.01 -13.66
CA GLU A 117 22.23 -13.37 -13.99
C GLU A 117 22.36 -14.28 -12.75
N GLY A 118 21.24 -14.76 -12.22
CA GLY A 118 21.23 -15.64 -11.05
C GLY A 118 19.93 -15.59 -10.26
N ALA A 119 19.83 -16.49 -9.28
CA ALA A 119 18.77 -16.47 -8.27
C ALA A 119 18.83 -15.17 -7.44
N ASP A 120 17.85 -14.96 -6.56
CA ASP A 120 17.84 -13.88 -5.59
C ASP A 120 19.02 -14.03 -4.59
N ILE A 121 20.17 -13.44 -4.93
CA ILE A 121 21.41 -13.49 -4.13
C ILE A 121 21.41 -12.33 -3.12
N GLU A 122 21.58 -12.67 -1.84
CA GLU A 122 21.72 -11.68 -0.78
C GLU A 122 23.06 -10.94 -0.85
N CYS A 123 23.00 -9.61 -0.72
CA CYS A 123 24.13 -8.69 -0.71
C CYS A 123 24.84 -8.65 0.64
N ASN A 124 26.15 -8.86 0.58
CA ASN A 124 27.13 -8.82 1.65
C ASN A 124 28.38 -8.07 1.15
N GLN A 125 29.30 -7.69 2.04
CA GLN A 125 30.54 -6.97 1.67
C GLN A 125 31.39 -7.69 0.60
N GLY A 126 31.35 -9.03 0.54
CA GLY A 126 32.14 -9.81 -0.41
C GLY A 126 31.52 -10.00 -1.79
N ASN A 127 30.23 -9.71 -2.00
CA ASN A 127 29.51 -10.03 -3.23
C ASN A 127 28.65 -8.88 -3.77
N VAL A 128 29.00 -7.64 -3.41
CA VAL A 128 28.30 -6.41 -3.80
C VAL A 128 28.05 -6.30 -5.32
N ASN A 129 28.97 -6.82 -6.15
CA ASN A 129 28.89 -6.69 -7.60
C ASN A 129 28.00 -7.73 -8.30
N ILE A 130 27.47 -8.72 -7.57
CA ILE A 130 26.72 -9.87 -8.13
C ILE A 130 25.43 -10.18 -7.37
N CYS A 131 25.06 -9.34 -6.40
CA CYS A 131 23.92 -9.57 -5.53
C CYS A 131 22.70 -8.76 -5.98
N ASN A 132 21.51 -9.19 -5.56
CA ASN A 132 20.24 -8.57 -5.99
C ASN A 132 19.34 -8.15 -4.82
N ILE A 133 19.56 -8.67 -3.60
CA ILE A 133 18.71 -8.40 -2.45
C ILE A 133 19.52 -7.99 -1.23
N ILE A 134 19.14 -6.90 -0.58
CA ILE A 134 19.69 -6.48 0.71
C ILE A 134 18.59 -6.62 1.76
N TYR A 135 18.72 -7.57 2.68
CA TYR A 135 17.89 -7.60 3.89
C TYR A 135 18.53 -6.69 4.94
N ILE A 136 17.89 -5.56 5.22
CA ILE A 136 18.41 -4.55 6.14
C ILE A 136 17.98 -4.88 7.55
N TYR A 137 16.68 -5.11 7.72
CA TYR A 137 16.07 -5.48 8.98
C TYR A 137 15.01 -6.55 8.72
N SER A 138 14.99 -7.60 9.53
CA SER A 138 13.94 -8.60 9.52
C SER A 138 13.71 -9.06 10.95
N ARG A 139 12.49 -8.89 11.44
CA ARG A 139 12.01 -9.58 12.63
C ARG A 139 11.50 -10.93 12.13
N ASN A 140 12.02 -12.03 12.66
CA ASN A 140 11.54 -13.39 12.36
C ASN A 140 10.10 -13.57 12.85
N VAL A 141 9.14 -12.97 12.16
CA VAL A 141 7.71 -13.12 12.39
C VAL A 141 7.16 -13.93 11.23
N ASP A 142 6.49 -15.04 11.53
CA ASP A 142 5.92 -15.95 10.52
C ASP A 142 4.81 -15.28 9.67
N ALA A 143 4.28 -14.15 10.14
CA ALA A 143 3.21 -13.39 9.48
C ALA A 143 3.72 -12.04 8.96
N LYS A 144 3.94 -11.94 7.65
CA LYS A 144 4.13 -10.67 6.92
C LYS A 144 2.76 -10.27 6.35
N GLU A 145 2.01 -9.46 7.08
CA GLU A 145 0.59 -9.23 6.75
C GLU A 145 0.33 -7.97 5.92
N GLY A 146 1.32 -7.07 5.79
CA GLY A 146 1.28 -5.95 4.86
C GLY A 146 2.65 -5.67 4.27
N GLU A 147 2.76 -5.68 2.94
CA GLU A 147 3.96 -5.28 2.19
C GLU A 147 3.66 -3.98 1.44
N LYS A 148 4.58 -3.01 1.55
CA LYS A 148 4.59 -1.80 0.74
C LYS A 148 5.95 -1.64 0.10
N SER A 149 5.96 -1.09 -1.10
CA SER A 149 7.19 -0.97 -1.87
C SER A 149 7.19 0.24 -2.77
N ASN A 150 8.36 0.84 -3.00
CA ASN A 150 8.54 1.92 -3.97
C ASN A 150 9.90 1.79 -4.67
N PHE A 151 10.01 2.43 -5.84
CA PHE A 151 11.26 2.52 -6.57
C PHE A 151 12.14 3.62 -5.98
N VAL A 152 13.43 3.33 -5.90
CA VAL A 152 14.47 4.16 -5.33
C VAL A 152 15.72 4.03 -6.18
N ALA A 153 16.52 5.08 -6.23
CA ALA A 153 17.84 4.99 -6.83
C ALA A 153 18.83 4.52 -5.77
N LEU A 154 19.58 3.46 -6.06
CA LEU A 154 20.59 2.90 -5.19
C LEU A 154 21.96 3.30 -5.72
N CYS A 155 22.59 4.26 -5.07
CA CYS A 155 23.81 4.88 -5.54
C CYS A 155 25.01 4.49 -4.70
N ARG A 156 26.16 4.41 -5.36
CA ARG A 156 27.46 4.23 -4.73
C ARG A 156 28.55 4.93 -5.54
N LYS A 157 29.67 5.23 -4.89
CA LYS A 157 30.85 5.77 -5.59
C LYS A 157 31.73 4.62 -6.04
N GLU A 158 32.03 4.58 -7.33
CA GLU A 158 33.00 3.65 -7.90
C GLU A 158 34.19 4.43 -8.44
N ASN A 159 35.34 3.76 -8.52
CA ASN A 159 36.54 4.30 -9.11
C ASN A 159 36.86 3.48 -10.37
N PHE A 160 36.83 4.14 -11.52
CA PHE A 160 37.25 3.57 -12.79
C PHE A 160 38.37 4.42 -13.37
N GLU A 161 39.51 3.80 -13.64
CA GLU A 161 40.70 4.45 -14.22
C GLU A 161 41.17 5.71 -13.45
N GLY A 162 40.97 5.75 -12.12
CA GLY A 162 41.38 6.88 -11.28
C GLY A 162 40.36 8.01 -11.20
N GLN A 163 39.21 7.89 -11.88
CA GLN A 163 38.10 8.83 -11.78
C GLN A 163 37.01 8.24 -10.88
N VAL A 164 36.59 9.04 -9.90
CA VAL A 164 35.45 8.70 -9.03
C VAL A 164 34.19 9.16 -9.72
N TYR A 165 33.25 8.23 -9.95
CA TYR A 165 31.95 8.53 -10.53
C TYR A 165 30.83 7.93 -9.69
N ASP A 166 29.65 8.49 -9.87
CA ASP A 166 28.44 8.04 -9.22
C ASP A 166 27.79 6.95 -10.07
N LYS A 167 27.65 5.76 -9.49
CA LYS A 167 26.91 4.66 -10.09
C LYS A 167 25.60 4.48 -9.35
N CYS A 168 24.51 4.74 -10.04
CA CYS A 168 23.16 4.60 -9.51
C CYS A 168 22.41 3.49 -10.26
N GLU A 169 21.83 2.58 -9.49
CA GLU A 169 21.06 1.45 -9.95
C GLU A 169 19.59 1.62 -9.55
N ILE A 170 18.68 1.00 -10.31
CA ILE A 170 17.25 1.08 -9.97
C ILE A 170 16.94 -0.06 -9.03
N ALA A 171 16.44 0.29 -7.84
CA ALA A 171 16.08 -0.67 -6.84
C ALA A 171 14.65 -0.43 -6.31
N LYS A 172 14.13 -1.43 -5.61
CA LYS A 172 12.82 -1.43 -4.98
C LYS A 172 13.03 -1.54 -3.48
N LEU A 173 12.68 -0.50 -2.73
CA LEU A 173 12.64 -0.53 -1.28
C LEU A 173 11.29 -1.13 -0.84
N ILE A 174 11.35 -2.19 -0.07
CA ILE A 174 10.22 -2.98 0.41
C ILE A 174 10.21 -2.88 1.93
N VAL A 175 9.04 -2.54 2.48
CA VAL A 175 8.81 -2.43 3.91
C VAL A 175 7.58 -3.26 4.25
N SER A 176 7.74 -4.20 5.18
CA SER A 176 6.65 -5.00 5.70
C SER A 176 6.26 -4.52 7.10
N TYR A 177 4.97 -4.60 7.43
CA TYR A 177 4.45 -4.29 8.76
C TYR A 177 3.46 -5.36 9.22
N GLU A 178 3.21 -5.35 10.53
CA GLU A 178 2.16 -6.15 11.16
C GLU A 178 0.85 -5.38 11.03
N ASN A 179 -0.18 -5.99 10.44
CA ASN A 179 -1.45 -5.33 10.25
C ASN A 179 -2.29 -5.50 11.53
N ILE A 180 -2.60 -4.39 12.21
CA ILE A 180 -3.35 -4.44 13.48
C ILE A 180 -4.87 -4.59 13.24
N GLU A 181 -5.34 -4.56 11.99
CA GLU A 181 -6.78 -4.50 11.67
C GLU A 181 -7.59 -5.82 11.83
N GLN A 182 -7.10 -6.86 12.50
CA GLN A 182 -7.93 -8.06 12.78
C GLN A 182 -7.92 -8.55 14.23
N ARG A 183 -7.69 -7.65 15.20
CA ARG A 183 -7.81 -8.01 16.62
C ARG A 183 -8.72 -7.05 17.40
N GLU A 184 -9.96 -6.91 16.95
CA GLU A 184 -11.12 -6.49 17.76
C GLU A 184 -12.38 -7.29 17.36
#